data_AF-A0A9D6IF41-F1
#
_entry.id   AF-A0A9D6IF41-F1
#
_cell.length_a   1.000
_cell.length_b   1.000
_cell.length_c   1.000
_cell.angle_alpha   90.00
_cell.angle_beta   90.00
_cell.angle_gamma   90.00
#
_symmetry.space_group_name_H-M   'P 1'
#
loop_
_entity.id
_entity.type
_entity.pdbx_description
1 polymer ?
#
loop_
_entity_poly.entity_id
_entity_poly.type
_entity_poly.pdbx_seq_one_letter_code
_entity_poly.pdbx_strand_id
1 'polypeptide(L)'
;MKFYLIVAKGRKQGMPIPVSCDLFLVGSDRMCQLRKDSLGAKHCAFVTRDKKVFVRDMDSGKATLVNGAAIPPGEEWPLHKGDRITLGPLEFLVEFREQSLSQADIEEWSNRTLDEQDGQEDDDDDDAEHLSAAGAAQSILNKLNSMKGLVTGQLRIGHEHGVVIVRLNCLKLVEESEIASVKKELCDNLNKPNQRILLDLKNVRRLSSQAVVMLADFYRWLQHPRGSSMAVCRIRSELQTAMGMLRVEKIPIYRDKKTALNSDW
;
A
#
# COMPACT_ATOMS: atom_id res chain seq x y z
N MET A 1 -11.92 4.26 3.39
CA MET A 1 -11.03 3.09 3.60
C MET A 1 -11.70 1.91 2.91
N LYS A 2 -10.97 1.08 2.15
CA LYS A 2 -11.52 -0.18 1.64
C LYS A 2 -11.06 -1.29 2.56
N PHE A 3 -12.00 -1.89 3.28
CA PHE A 3 -11.74 -3.01 4.18
C PHE A 3 -11.94 -4.32 3.43
N TYR A 4 -10.96 -5.22 3.55
CA TYR A 4 -10.99 -6.55 2.96
C TYR A 4 -10.71 -7.61 4.02
N LEU A 5 -11.41 -8.72 3.89
CA LEU A 5 -11.09 -9.98 4.55
C LEU A 5 -10.37 -10.86 3.54
N ILE A 6 -9.09 -11.15 3.75
CA ILE A 6 -8.34 -12.07 2.89
C ILE A 6 -8.51 -13.47 3.45
N VAL A 7 -9.03 -14.41 2.67
CA VAL A 7 -9.17 -15.80 3.12
C VAL A 7 -7.78 -16.37 3.43
N ALA A 8 -7.55 -16.75 4.68
CA ALA A 8 -6.25 -17.24 5.14
C ALA A 8 -6.11 -18.76 5.02
N LYS A 9 -7.23 -19.50 4.93
CA LYS A 9 -7.23 -20.97 4.90
C LYS A 9 -8.35 -21.54 4.02
N GLY A 10 -8.08 -22.68 3.39
CA GLY A 10 -9.02 -23.45 2.59
C GLY A 10 -8.92 -23.20 1.09
N ARG A 11 -9.85 -23.77 0.30
CA ARG A 11 -9.80 -23.77 -1.18
C ARG A 11 -9.75 -22.39 -1.84
N LYS A 12 -10.12 -21.34 -1.11
CA LYS A 12 -10.14 -19.95 -1.59
C LYS A 12 -9.08 -19.09 -0.92
N GLN A 13 -8.03 -19.68 -0.37
CA GLN A 13 -6.93 -18.96 0.27
C GLN A 13 -6.39 -17.87 -0.66
N GLY A 14 -6.11 -16.70 -0.10
CA GLY A 14 -5.75 -15.49 -0.83
C GLY A 14 -6.95 -14.70 -1.37
N MET A 15 -8.16 -15.25 -1.48
CA MET A 15 -9.28 -14.49 -2.05
C MET A 15 -9.63 -13.26 -1.18
N PRO A 16 -9.63 -12.03 -1.74
CA PRO A 16 -10.06 -10.84 -1.02
C PRO A 16 -11.59 -10.70 -1.06
N ILE A 17 -12.22 -10.58 0.12
CA ILE A 17 -13.64 -10.31 0.26
C ILE A 17 -13.81 -8.85 0.67
N PRO A 18 -14.36 -7.97 -0.21
CA PRO A 18 -14.59 -6.58 0.13
C PRO A 18 -15.73 -6.45 1.16
N VAL A 19 -15.46 -5.74 2.24
CA VAL A 19 -16.49 -5.30 3.20
C VAL A 19 -16.99 -3.94 2.74
N SER A 20 -18.10 -3.95 2.01
CA SER A 20 -18.60 -2.79 1.24
C SER A 20 -19.64 -1.93 1.96
N CYS A 21 -20.08 -2.33 3.16
CA CYS A 21 -21.10 -1.63 3.95
C CYS A 21 -20.64 -1.46 5.40
N ASP A 22 -21.22 -0.47 6.09
CA ASP A 22 -20.82 -0.10 7.45
C ASP A 22 -21.16 -1.19 8.49
N LEU A 23 -22.19 -1.99 8.21
CA LEU A 23 -22.55 -3.19 8.97
C LEU A 23 -22.52 -4.39 8.04
N PHE A 24 -21.53 -5.26 8.18
CA PHE A 24 -21.36 -6.45 7.33
C PHE A 24 -21.49 -7.71 8.17
N LEU A 25 -22.54 -8.48 7.91
CA LEU A 25 -22.93 -9.66 8.68
C LEU A 25 -22.34 -10.93 8.06
N VAL A 26 -21.80 -11.77 8.94
CA VAL A 26 -21.30 -13.11 8.61
C VAL A 26 -22.12 -14.14 9.38
N GLY A 27 -22.60 -15.18 8.70
CA GLY A 27 -23.44 -16.20 9.32
C GLY A 27 -24.04 -17.17 8.31
N SER A 28 -25.03 -17.95 8.70
CA SER A 28 -25.78 -18.85 7.80
C SER A 28 -27.11 -18.26 7.32
N ASP A 29 -27.61 -17.19 7.96
CA ASP A 29 -28.87 -16.55 7.58
C ASP A 29 -28.78 -15.88 6.20
N ARG A 30 -29.91 -15.83 5.49
CA ARG A 30 -30.04 -15.18 4.17
C ARG A 30 -29.69 -13.70 4.21
N MET A 31 -29.90 -13.03 5.35
CA MET A 31 -29.58 -11.61 5.52
C MET A 31 -28.07 -11.33 5.62
N CYS A 32 -27.23 -12.35 5.85
CA CYS A 32 -25.79 -12.19 5.92
C CYS A 32 -25.16 -11.99 4.53
N GLN A 33 -24.20 -11.08 4.45
CA GLN A 33 -23.46 -10.79 3.22
C GLN A 33 -22.44 -11.89 2.92
N LEU A 34 -21.76 -12.40 3.96
CA LEU A 34 -20.90 -13.58 3.84
C LEU A 34 -21.59 -14.78 4.49
N ARG A 35 -22.02 -15.72 3.64
CA ARG A 35 -22.79 -16.88 4.07
C ARG A 35 -21.99 -18.16 4.13
N LYS A 36 -22.12 -18.90 5.22
CA LYS A 36 -21.59 -20.25 5.36
C LYS A 36 -22.44 -21.07 6.33
N ASP A 37 -22.96 -22.20 5.87
CA ASP A 37 -23.86 -23.08 6.64
C ASP A 37 -23.23 -23.64 7.92
N SER A 38 -21.90 -23.71 7.99
CA SER A 38 -21.18 -24.15 9.19
C SER A 38 -21.09 -23.09 10.29
N LEU A 39 -21.66 -21.90 10.10
CA LEU A 39 -21.71 -20.81 11.07
C LEU A 39 -23.12 -20.66 11.67
N GLY A 40 -23.23 -20.01 12.83
CA GLY A 40 -24.53 -19.65 13.39
C GLY A 40 -25.28 -18.62 12.53
N ALA A 41 -26.59 -18.47 12.75
CA ALA A 41 -27.49 -17.69 11.88
C ALA A 41 -26.95 -16.27 11.63
N LYS A 42 -26.62 -15.54 12.70
CA LYS A 42 -25.85 -14.29 12.65
C LYS A 42 -24.65 -14.51 13.55
N HIS A 43 -23.50 -14.85 12.99
CA HIS A 43 -22.35 -15.28 13.77
C HIS A 43 -21.52 -14.13 14.30
N CYS A 44 -21.13 -13.22 13.42
CA CYS A 44 -20.47 -11.98 13.80
C CYS A 44 -20.86 -10.85 12.84
N ALA A 45 -20.56 -9.62 13.25
CA ALA A 45 -20.75 -8.43 12.45
C ALA A 45 -19.44 -7.63 12.42
N PHE A 46 -19.03 -7.21 11.23
CA PHE A 46 -18.03 -6.19 11.07
C PHE A 46 -18.69 -4.83 11.03
N VAL A 47 -18.24 -3.92 11.90
CA VAL A 47 -18.76 -2.57 12.02
C VAL A 47 -17.67 -1.59 11.63
N THR A 48 -17.93 -0.75 10.64
CA THR A 48 -17.02 0.31 10.20
C THR A 48 -17.62 1.66 10.59
N ARG A 49 -16.92 2.42 11.44
CA ARG A 49 -17.31 3.79 11.86
C ARG A 49 -16.08 4.63 12.12
N ASP A 50 -16.12 5.92 11.77
CA ASP A 50 -15.02 6.87 12.00
C ASP A 50 -13.63 6.38 11.51
N LYS A 51 -13.60 5.65 10.39
CA LYS A 51 -12.40 4.98 9.82
C LYS A 51 -11.78 3.89 10.71
N LYS A 52 -12.45 3.49 11.78
CA LYS A 52 -12.11 2.32 12.60
C LYS A 52 -12.99 1.15 12.18
N VAL A 53 -12.45 -0.06 12.34
CA VAL A 53 -13.18 -1.29 12.08
C VAL A 53 -13.22 -2.08 13.38
N PHE A 54 -14.39 -2.63 13.65
CA PHE A 54 -14.66 -3.45 14.80
C PHE A 54 -15.26 -4.77 14.32
N VAL A 55 -15.06 -5.83 15.10
CA VAL A 55 -15.82 -7.07 14.98
C VAL A 55 -16.63 -7.26 16.25
N ARG A 56 -17.89 -7.65 16.07
CA ARG A 56 -18.82 -7.96 17.16
C ARG A 56 -19.27 -9.39 17.02
N ASP A 57 -19.03 -10.20 18.04
CA ASP A 57 -19.61 -11.54 18.11
C ASP A 57 -21.09 -11.43 18.47
N MET A 58 -21.94 -12.14 17.73
CA MET A 58 -23.40 -12.03 17.82
C MET A 58 -24.01 -13.15 18.69
N ASP A 59 -23.19 -13.83 19.49
CA ASP A 59 -23.56 -14.89 20.43
C ASP A 59 -24.32 -16.05 19.77
N SER A 60 -23.81 -16.49 18.62
CA SER A 60 -24.44 -17.52 17.80
C SER A 60 -24.13 -18.96 18.23
N GLY A 61 -23.45 -19.12 19.37
CA GLY A 61 -23.00 -20.42 19.93
C GLY A 61 -21.62 -20.88 19.48
N LYS A 62 -20.96 -20.19 18.53
CA LYS A 62 -19.55 -20.40 18.17
C LYS A 62 -18.79 -19.11 18.37
N ALA A 63 -17.64 -19.18 19.03
CA ALA A 63 -16.83 -18.01 19.32
C ALA A 63 -16.15 -17.45 18.07
N THR A 64 -16.15 -16.13 17.96
CA THR A 64 -15.25 -15.37 17.08
C THR A 64 -13.89 -15.24 17.75
N LEU A 65 -12.82 -15.66 17.07
CA LEU A 65 -11.45 -15.47 17.58
C LEU A 65 -10.72 -14.40 16.79
N VAL A 66 -9.97 -13.54 17.48
CA VAL A 66 -9.04 -12.57 16.91
C VAL A 66 -7.63 -12.90 17.41
N ASN A 67 -6.70 -13.15 16.50
CA ASN A 67 -5.33 -13.59 16.77
C ASN A 67 -5.25 -14.82 17.71
N GLY A 68 -6.24 -15.72 17.60
CA GLY A 68 -6.33 -16.93 18.41
C GLY A 68 -7.02 -16.77 19.77
N ALA A 69 -7.38 -15.53 20.18
CA ALA A 69 -8.13 -15.26 21.39
C ALA A 69 -9.61 -15.03 21.10
N ALA A 70 -10.51 -15.65 21.87
CA ALA A 70 -11.95 -15.42 21.74
C ALA A 70 -12.31 -14.01 22.26
N ILE A 71 -13.10 -13.27 21.48
CA ILE A 71 -13.59 -11.95 21.89
C ILE A 71 -14.88 -12.07 22.73
N PRO A 72 -15.18 -11.10 23.61
CA PRO A 72 -16.42 -11.12 24.38
C PRO A 72 -17.67 -11.07 23.48
N PRO A 73 -18.68 -11.94 23.73
CA PRO A 73 -19.93 -11.91 22.98
C PRO A 73 -20.68 -10.60 23.22
N GLY A 74 -21.26 -10.04 22.16
CA GLY A 74 -22.08 -8.83 22.24
C GLY A 74 -21.29 -7.52 22.35
N GLU A 75 -19.97 -7.53 22.51
CA GLU A 75 -19.12 -6.33 22.54
C GLU A 75 -18.41 -6.07 21.21
N GLU A 76 -18.09 -4.81 20.94
CA GLU A 76 -17.30 -4.42 19.76
C GLU A 76 -15.80 -4.52 20.06
N TRP A 77 -15.11 -5.41 19.37
CA TRP A 77 -13.67 -5.57 19.46
C TRP A 77 -12.96 -4.80 18.34
N PRO A 78 -12.02 -3.90 18.63
CA PRO A 78 -11.29 -3.15 17.61
C PRO A 78 -10.39 -4.06 16.78
N LEU A 79 -10.37 -3.85 15.47
CA LEU A 79 -9.53 -4.59 14.52
C LEU A 79 -8.44 -3.71 13.93
N HIS A 80 -7.26 -4.31 13.80
CA HIS A 80 -6.08 -3.73 13.20
C HIS A 80 -5.68 -4.49 11.93
N LYS A 81 -4.92 -3.81 11.05
CA LYS A 81 -4.39 -4.44 9.84
C LYS A 81 -3.44 -5.57 10.26
N GLY A 82 -3.59 -6.73 9.63
CA GLY A 82 -2.80 -7.93 9.93
C GLY A 82 -3.43 -8.84 10.98
N ASP A 83 -4.53 -8.43 11.61
CA ASP A 83 -5.24 -9.30 12.55
C ASP A 83 -5.82 -10.52 11.84
N ARG A 84 -5.77 -11.66 12.51
CA ARG A 84 -6.25 -12.95 12.02
C ARG A 84 -7.55 -13.31 12.72
N ILE A 85 -8.63 -13.42 11.96
CA ILE A 85 -9.96 -13.70 12.49
C ILE A 85 -10.35 -15.13 12.14
N THR A 86 -10.75 -15.90 13.14
CA THR A 86 -11.25 -17.27 12.97
C THR A 86 -12.73 -17.33 13.32
N LEU A 87 -13.53 -17.79 12.38
CA LEU A 87 -14.98 -17.98 12.49
C LEU A 87 -15.28 -19.44 12.17
N GLY A 88 -15.29 -20.31 13.19
CA GLY A 88 -15.40 -21.75 13.00
C GLY A 88 -14.33 -22.29 12.02
N PRO A 89 -14.69 -22.87 10.86
CA PRO A 89 -13.72 -23.38 9.89
C PRO A 89 -13.14 -22.31 8.96
N LEU A 90 -13.60 -21.06 9.06
CA LEU A 90 -13.12 -19.96 8.23
C LEU A 90 -12.05 -19.18 8.96
N GLU A 91 -11.02 -18.76 8.22
CA GLU A 91 -9.94 -17.96 8.74
C GLU A 91 -9.65 -16.82 7.77
N PHE A 92 -9.51 -15.61 8.29
CA PHE A 92 -9.34 -14.39 7.52
C PHE A 92 -8.19 -13.55 8.05
N LEU A 93 -7.47 -12.87 7.17
CA LEU A 93 -6.55 -11.79 7.49
C LEU A 93 -7.23 -10.45 7.22
N VAL A 94 -7.22 -9.55 8.22
CA VAL A 94 -7.76 -8.20 8.13
C VAL A 94 -6.82 -7.33 7.32
N GLU A 95 -7.28 -6.82 6.19
CA GLU A 95 -6.51 -5.90 5.36
C GLU A 95 -7.29 -4.60 5.11
N PHE A 96 -6.71 -3.48 5.52
CA PHE A 96 -7.22 -2.17 5.20
C PHE A 96 -6.42 -1.59 4.04
N ARG A 97 -7.08 -1.31 2.91
CA ARG A 97 -6.50 -0.57 1.80
C ARG A 97 -7.04 0.86 1.83
N GLU A 98 -6.18 1.86 1.88
CA GLU A 98 -6.56 3.27 1.79
C GLU A 98 -6.98 3.70 0.36
N GLN A 99 -7.79 2.92 -0.36
CA GLN A 99 -7.88 2.94 -1.83
C GLN A 99 -6.47 2.82 -2.45
N SER A 100 -6.20 2.42 -3.68
CA SER A 100 -6.93 1.97 -4.85
C SER A 100 -5.94 1.00 -5.49
N LEU A 101 -6.26 -0.28 -5.48
CA LEU A 101 -5.76 -1.19 -6.50
C LEU A 101 -6.94 -1.38 -7.47
N SER A 102 -6.64 -1.15 -8.74
CA SER A 102 -7.56 -1.23 -9.87
C SER A 102 -7.79 -2.70 -10.24
N GLN A 103 -8.77 -2.98 -11.10
CA GLN A 103 -9.04 -4.35 -11.56
C GLN A 103 -7.80 -5.04 -12.19
N ALA A 104 -6.82 -4.28 -12.70
CA ALA A 104 -5.54 -4.80 -13.19
C ALA A 104 -4.67 -5.48 -12.11
N ASP A 105 -4.81 -5.07 -10.84
CA ASP A 105 -4.07 -5.68 -9.72
C ASP A 105 -4.73 -6.99 -9.23
N ILE A 106 -5.97 -7.25 -9.64
CA ILE A 106 -6.66 -8.52 -9.40
C ILE A 106 -6.14 -9.57 -10.40
N GLU A 107 -5.92 -9.17 -11.66
CA GLU A 107 -5.32 -10.01 -12.71
C GLU A 107 -3.82 -10.28 -12.45
N GLU A 108 -3.08 -9.30 -11.93
CA GLU A 108 -1.67 -9.49 -11.58
C GLU A 108 -1.49 -10.47 -10.40
N TRP A 109 -2.49 -10.59 -9.52
CA TRP A 109 -2.47 -11.55 -8.41
C TRP A 109 -2.94 -12.95 -8.82
N SER A 110 -3.91 -13.06 -9.74
CA SER A 110 -4.27 -14.37 -10.31
C SER A 110 -3.10 -15.02 -11.04
N ASN A 111 -2.25 -14.22 -11.71
CA ASN A 111 -1.07 -14.75 -12.39
C ASN A 111 0.06 -15.15 -11.43
N ARG A 112 0.30 -14.42 -10.32
CA ARG A 112 1.36 -14.81 -9.36
C ARG A 112 1.06 -16.08 -8.57
N THR A 113 -0.20 -16.51 -8.51
CA THR A 113 -0.59 -17.73 -7.80
C THR A 113 -0.51 -18.97 -8.70
N LEU A 114 -0.29 -18.79 -10.01
CA LEU A 114 -0.12 -19.87 -10.98
C LEU A 114 1.35 -20.26 -11.22
N ASP A 115 2.31 -19.45 -10.75
CA ASP A 115 3.75 -19.71 -10.90
C ASP A 115 4.42 -20.35 -9.66
N GLU A 116 3.67 -20.59 -8.57
CA GLU A 116 4.15 -21.32 -7.37
C GLU A 116 3.74 -22.82 -7.36
N GLN A 117 3.31 -23.36 -8.51
CA GLN A 117 3.11 -24.81 -8.70
C GLN A 117 3.95 -25.32 -9.87
N ASP A 118 5.27 -25.16 -9.78
CA ASP A 118 6.19 -26.08 -10.44
C ASP A 118 7.53 -26.05 -9.70
N GLY A 119 7.72 -27.01 -8.79
CA GLY A 119 8.94 -27.10 -8.00
C GLY A 119 8.79 -27.76 -6.65
N GLN A 120 8.08 -28.89 -6.56
CA GLN A 120 8.36 -29.87 -5.52
C GLN A 120 7.96 -31.28 -5.99
N GLU A 121 8.96 -32.03 -6.47
CA GLU A 121 9.01 -33.49 -6.38
C GLU A 121 10.35 -33.85 -5.71
N ASP A 122 10.21 -34.31 -4.46
CA ASP A 122 10.85 -35.43 -3.75
C ASP A 122 12.36 -35.77 -3.85
N ASP A 123 12.86 -36.09 -2.65
CA ASP A 123 13.83 -37.13 -2.26
C ASP A 123 15.21 -36.71 -1.68
N ASP A 124 15.31 -37.01 -0.38
CA ASP A 124 16.38 -37.60 0.44
C ASP A 124 17.84 -37.09 0.48
N ASP A 125 18.32 -37.10 1.74
CA ASP A 125 19.66 -37.29 2.29
C ASP A 125 20.73 -36.16 2.32
N ASP A 126 21.05 -35.86 3.59
CA ASP A 126 22.34 -35.63 4.25
C ASP A 126 23.28 -34.43 3.96
N ASP A 127 23.70 -33.90 5.11
CA ASP A 127 24.96 -33.25 5.47
C ASP A 127 25.28 -31.78 5.15
N ALA A 128 25.92 -31.17 6.15
CA ALA A 128 26.01 -29.75 6.42
C ALA A 128 27.23 -29.05 5.79
N GLU A 129 27.01 -27.85 5.25
CA GLU A 129 27.95 -26.72 5.37
C GLU A 129 27.15 -25.39 5.48
N HIS A 130 27.29 -24.70 6.62
CA HIS A 130 26.61 -23.43 6.88
C HIS A 130 27.22 -22.27 6.08
N LEU A 131 26.67 -22.00 4.89
CA LEU A 131 26.54 -20.64 4.35
C LEU A 131 25.10 -20.20 4.62
N SER A 132 24.89 -19.39 5.66
CA SER A 132 23.52 -19.14 6.13
C SER A 132 22.65 -18.58 4.99
N ALA A 133 21.47 -19.17 4.81
CA ALA A 133 20.43 -18.67 3.90
C ALA A 133 20.14 -17.18 4.14
N ALA A 134 20.38 -16.70 5.37
CA ALA A 134 20.33 -15.28 5.71
C ALA A 134 21.39 -14.45 4.97
N GLY A 135 22.63 -14.92 4.83
CA GLY A 135 23.68 -14.23 4.06
C GLY A 135 23.40 -14.18 2.56
N ALA A 136 22.92 -15.28 1.98
CA ALA A 136 22.50 -15.33 0.58
C ALA A 136 21.26 -14.45 0.33
N ALA A 137 20.25 -14.53 1.20
CA ALA A 137 19.06 -13.68 1.16
C ALA A 137 19.40 -12.20 1.32
N GLN A 138 20.34 -11.84 2.21
CA GLN A 138 20.77 -10.46 2.40
C GLN A 138 21.49 -9.92 1.16
N SER A 139 22.30 -10.75 0.49
CA SER A 139 22.99 -10.37 -0.74
C SER A 139 22.03 -10.22 -1.93
N ILE A 140 20.98 -11.07 -1.99
CA ILE A 140 19.90 -10.98 -2.97
C ILE A 140 19.00 -9.77 -2.69
N LEU A 141 18.65 -9.48 -1.43
CA LEU A 141 17.92 -8.29 -1.00
C LEU A 141 18.71 -7.01 -1.27
N ASN A 142 20.02 -7.01 -1.04
CA ASN A 142 20.88 -5.87 -1.35
C ASN A 142 21.02 -5.67 -2.87
N LYS A 143 21.10 -6.75 -3.68
CA LYS A 143 21.01 -6.69 -5.14
C LYS A 143 19.63 -6.21 -5.63
N LEU A 144 18.54 -6.63 -4.98
CA LEU A 144 17.18 -6.18 -5.30
C LEU A 144 16.93 -4.73 -4.88
N ASN A 145 17.52 -4.27 -3.78
CA ASN A 145 17.42 -2.89 -3.28
C ASN A 145 18.28 -1.92 -4.11
N SER A 146 19.47 -2.34 -4.54
CA SER A 146 20.29 -1.57 -5.50
C SER A 146 19.59 -1.40 -6.86
N MET A 147 18.74 -2.35 -7.27
CA MET A 147 17.86 -2.19 -8.44
C MET A 147 16.59 -1.34 -8.18
N LYS A 148 16.24 -1.08 -6.92
CA LYS A 148 14.93 -0.52 -6.51
C LYS A 148 14.99 0.91 -5.96
N GLY A 149 16.17 1.50 -5.80
CA GLY A 149 16.39 2.84 -5.26
C GLY A 149 16.44 2.86 -3.73
N LEU A 150 17.20 3.81 -3.18
CA LEU A 150 17.37 4.00 -1.74
C LEU A 150 16.04 4.51 -1.14
N VAL A 151 15.56 3.84 -0.09
CA VAL A 151 14.39 4.29 0.69
C VAL A 151 14.92 5.11 1.86
N THR A 152 14.57 6.40 1.89
CA THR A 152 14.93 7.33 2.97
C THR A 152 13.65 7.93 3.52
N GLY A 153 13.18 7.48 4.68
CA GLY A 153 11.96 8.00 5.29
C GLY A 153 10.73 7.83 4.40
N GLN A 154 10.11 8.95 4.02
CA GLN A 154 8.91 9.03 3.16
C GLN A 154 9.25 9.04 1.66
N LEU A 155 10.54 9.05 1.30
CA LEU A 155 11.00 9.08 -0.07
C LEU A 155 11.57 7.73 -0.50
N ARG A 156 11.32 7.40 -1.77
CA ARG A 156 12.07 6.36 -2.47
C ARG A 156 12.75 6.96 -3.69
N ILE A 157 14.08 6.93 -3.67
CA ILE A 157 14.94 7.61 -4.64
C ILE A 157 15.63 6.58 -5.52
N GLY A 158 15.31 6.57 -6.80
CA GLY A 158 15.96 5.74 -7.81
C GLY A 158 16.66 6.59 -8.87
N HIS A 159 17.44 5.95 -9.72
CA HIS A 159 18.10 6.58 -10.85
C HIS A 159 17.79 5.79 -12.12
N GLU A 160 17.41 6.49 -13.19
CA GLU A 160 17.12 5.85 -14.48
C GLU A 160 17.39 6.85 -15.62
N HIS A 161 18.13 6.46 -16.65
CA HIS A 161 18.45 7.31 -17.82
C HIS A 161 18.96 8.73 -17.46
N GLY A 162 19.79 8.85 -16.41
CA GLY A 162 20.32 10.15 -15.95
C GLY A 162 19.31 11.02 -15.18
N VAL A 163 18.11 10.51 -14.92
CA VAL A 163 17.07 11.18 -14.14
C VAL A 163 17.00 10.57 -12.74
N VAL A 164 16.98 11.42 -11.73
CA VAL A 164 16.70 11.04 -10.34
C VAL A 164 15.20 10.94 -10.17
N ILE A 165 14.69 9.73 -9.94
CA ILE A 165 13.26 9.49 -9.76
C ILE A 165 12.97 9.44 -8.27
N VAL A 166 12.12 10.35 -7.81
CA VAL A 166 11.70 10.40 -6.41
C VAL A 166 10.22 10.07 -6.30
N ARG A 167 9.92 8.90 -5.73
CA ARG A 167 8.55 8.49 -5.42
C ARG A 167 8.23 8.89 -3.98
N LEU A 168 7.15 9.66 -3.82
CA LEU A 168 6.59 9.91 -2.50
C LEU A 168 5.87 8.65 -2.02
N ASN A 169 6.30 8.12 -0.87
CA ASN A 169 5.70 6.95 -0.23
C ASN A 169 4.60 7.32 0.77
N CYS A 170 4.05 8.53 0.67
CA CYS A 170 2.89 8.98 1.44
C CYS A 170 1.61 8.90 0.59
N LEU A 171 0.50 8.59 1.25
CA LEU A 171 -0.82 8.54 0.60
C LEU A 171 -1.52 9.90 0.64
N LYS A 172 -1.25 10.68 1.68
CA LYS A 172 -1.78 12.02 1.88
C LYS A 172 -0.60 12.87 2.37
N LEU A 173 -0.54 14.11 1.90
CA LEU A 173 0.42 15.09 2.39
C LEU A 173 -0.39 16.35 2.71
N VAL A 174 -0.87 16.39 3.96
CA VAL A 174 -1.86 17.37 4.42
C VAL A 174 -1.39 18.04 5.71
N GLU A 175 -0.81 17.27 6.62
CA GLU A 175 -0.32 17.77 7.91
C GLU A 175 0.98 18.55 7.74
N GLU A 176 1.12 19.65 8.48
CA GLU A 176 2.26 20.56 8.37
C GLU A 176 3.60 19.88 8.75
N SER A 177 3.58 19.02 9.77
CA SER A 177 4.73 18.22 10.19
C SER A 177 5.22 17.27 9.10
N GLU A 178 4.30 16.57 8.42
CA GLU A 178 4.62 15.68 7.31
C GLU A 178 5.17 16.46 6.11
N ILE A 179 4.55 17.60 5.77
CA ILE A 179 5.00 18.49 4.70
C ILE A 179 6.43 18.98 4.97
N ALA A 180 6.70 19.41 6.20
CA ALA A 180 8.02 19.85 6.62
C ALA A 180 9.05 18.71 6.56
N SER A 181 8.68 17.51 7.00
CA SER A 181 9.55 16.32 6.95
C SER A 181 9.91 15.95 5.51
N VAL A 182 8.91 15.88 4.61
CA VAL A 182 9.14 15.58 3.19
C VAL A 182 10.00 16.65 2.52
N LYS A 183 9.75 17.94 2.81
CA LYS A 183 10.57 19.05 2.30
C LYS A 183 12.04 18.88 2.71
N LYS A 184 12.27 18.59 4.00
CA LYS A 184 13.62 18.37 4.53
C LYS A 184 14.30 17.19 3.84
N GLU A 185 13.63 16.05 3.75
CA GLU A 185 14.16 14.86 3.09
C GLU A 185 14.48 15.11 1.60
N LEU A 186 13.64 15.87 0.88
CA LEU A 186 13.90 16.24 -0.51
C LEU A 186 15.17 17.10 -0.62
N CYS A 187 15.29 18.15 0.22
CA CYS A 187 16.46 19.02 0.21
C CYS A 187 17.76 18.30 0.61
N ASP A 188 17.70 17.42 1.61
CA ASP A 188 18.87 16.71 2.11
C ASP A 188 19.42 15.71 1.07
N ASN A 189 18.53 15.06 0.32
CA ASN A 189 18.91 14.03 -0.65
C ASN A 189 19.13 14.55 -2.08
N LEU A 190 18.59 15.72 -2.44
CA LEU A 190 18.59 16.27 -3.80
C LEU A 190 19.36 17.60 -3.89
N ASN A 191 20.53 17.66 -3.26
CA ASN A 191 21.33 18.89 -3.14
C ASN A 191 22.41 19.07 -4.22
N LYS A 192 22.57 18.11 -5.14
CA LYS A 192 23.61 18.16 -6.17
C LYS A 192 23.19 19.09 -7.33
N PRO A 193 24.14 19.77 -7.99
CA PRO A 193 23.84 20.63 -9.13
C PRO A 193 23.49 19.83 -10.39
N ASN A 194 22.80 20.47 -11.34
CA ASN A 194 22.47 19.97 -12.68
C ASN A 194 21.76 18.60 -12.69
N GLN A 195 20.90 18.34 -11.69
CA GLN A 195 20.12 17.11 -11.63
C GLN A 195 18.79 17.27 -12.37
N ARG A 196 18.41 16.24 -13.12
CA ARG A 196 17.05 16.09 -13.64
C ARG A 196 16.25 15.26 -12.64
N ILE A 197 15.23 15.84 -12.03
CA ILE A 197 14.46 15.22 -10.94
C ILE A 197 13.02 14.95 -11.40
N LEU A 198 12.60 13.69 -11.41
CA LEU A 198 11.23 13.30 -11.70
C LEU A 198 10.50 12.93 -10.41
N LEU A 199 9.57 13.79 -9.99
CA LEU A 199 8.71 13.52 -8.85
C LEU A 199 7.53 12.62 -9.27
N ASP A 200 7.47 11.44 -8.69
CA ASP A 200 6.45 10.43 -8.98
C ASP A 200 5.38 10.43 -7.88
N LEU A 201 4.21 10.96 -8.21
CA LEU A 201 3.07 11.10 -7.28
C LEU A 201 2.08 9.92 -7.36
N LYS A 202 2.48 8.77 -7.92
CA LYS A 202 1.59 7.60 -8.11
C LYS A 202 0.76 7.24 -6.87
N ASN A 203 1.36 7.30 -5.68
CA ASN A 203 0.73 6.89 -4.43
C ASN A 203 -0.03 8.03 -3.73
N VAL A 204 0.21 9.28 -4.12
CA VAL A 204 -0.40 10.44 -3.46
C VAL A 204 -1.85 10.61 -3.92
N ARG A 205 -2.77 10.63 -2.97
CA ARG A 205 -4.22 10.73 -3.18
C ARG A 205 -4.79 12.07 -2.76
N ARG A 206 -4.13 12.73 -1.80
CA ARG A 206 -4.56 14.01 -1.24
C ARG A 206 -3.34 14.89 -1.00
N LEU A 207 -3.43 16.13 -1.49
CA LEU A 207 -2.47 17.19 -1.23
C LEU A 207 -3.23 18.37 -0.65
N SER A 208 -2.73 18.95 0.44
CA SER A 208 -3.19 20.27 0.87
C SER A 208 -2.61 21.36 -0.02
N SER A 209 -3.19 22.56 0.02
CA SER A 209 -2.62 23.72 -0.67
C SER A 209 -1.17 23.99 -0.22
N GLN A 210 -0.89 23.81 1.07
CA GLN A 210 0.46 23.96 1.63
C GLN A 210 1.46 22.92 1.06
N ALA A 211 1.02 21.69 0.81
CA ALA A 211 1.86 20.69 0.18
C ALA A 211 2.20 21.06 -1.29
N VAL A 212 1.24 21.63 -2.02
CA VAL A 212 1.49 22.11 -3.40
C VAL A 212 2.46 23.30 -3.39
N VAL A 213 2.27 24.24 -2.47
CA VAL A 213 3.19 25.37 -2.26
C VAL A 213 4.60 24.85 -1.95
N MET A 214 4.72 23.85 -1.07
CA MET A 214 6.01 23.24 -0.73
C MET A 214 6.72 22.65 -1.95
N LEU A 215 6.00 21.95 -2.84
CA LEU A 215 6.57 21.42 -4.08
C LEU A 215 7.03 22.52 -5.04
N ALA A 216 6.27 23.62 -5.13
CA ALA A 216 6.65 24.80 -5.92
C ALA A 216 7.90 25.49 -5.32
N ASP A 217 7.96 25.64 -4.01
CA ASP A 217 9.13 26.21 -3.33
C ASP A 217 10.37 25.33 -3.51
N PHE A 218 10.20 24.01 -3.43
CA PHE A 218 11.26 23.05 -3.68
C PHE A 218 11.79 23.16 -5.11
N TYR A 219 10.91 23.31 -6.10
CA TYR A 219 11.31 23.58 -7.48
C TYR A 219 12.17 24.84 -7.61
N ARG A 220 11.74 25.96 -7.02
CA ARG A 220 12.52 27.21 -7.06
C ARG A 220 13.89 27.05 -6.40
N TRP A 221 13.96 26.30 -5.31
CA TRP A 221 15.20 25.96 -4.62
C TRP A 221 16.15 25.07 -5.45
N LEU A 222 15.61 24.24 -6.35
CA LEU A 222 16.41 23.45 -7.30
C LEU A 222 16.98 24.30 -8.45
N GLN A 223 16.26 25.32 -8.91
CA GLN A 223 16.71 26.14 -10.03
C GLN A 223 17.88 27.05 -9.69
N HIS A 224 17.83 27.73 -8.54
CA HIS A 224 18.86 28.70 -8.13
C HIS A 224 19.65 28.22 -6.91
N PRO A 225 21.00 28.18 -6.93
CA PRO A 225 21.95 28.41 -8.03
C PRO A 225 22.32 27.12 -8.81
N ARG A 226 21.56 26.04 -8.62
CA ARG A 226 21.99 24.66 -8.96
C ARG A 226 21.72 24.23 -10.40
N GLY A 227 20.88 24.94 -11.15
CA GLY A 227 20.56 24.59 -12.54
C GLY A 227 19.82 23.25 -12.72
N SER A 228 19.28 22.70 -11.63
CA SER A 228 18.55 21.43 -11.65
C SER A 228 17.14 21.65 -12.19
N SER A 229 16.64 20.68 -12.96
CA SER A 229 15.28 20.69 -13.49
C SER A 229 14.40 19.69 -12.76
N MET A 230 13.09 19.94 -12.76
CA MET A 230 12.12 19.07 -12.14
C MET A 230 10.89 18.89 -13.03
N ALA A 231 10.41 17.66 -13.11
CA ALA A 231 9.10 17.33 -13.66
C ALA A 231 8.30 16.49 -12.67
N VAL A 232 6.99 16.43 -12.86
CA VAL A 232 6.08 15.63 -12.04
C VAL A 232 5.33 14.64 -12.92
N CYS A 233 5.11 13.40 -12.47
CA CYS A 233 4.33 12.42 -13.22
C CYS A 233 3.32 11.65 -12.36
N ARG A 234 2.36 11.01 -13.03
CA ARG A 234 1.33 10.12 -12.45
C ARG A 234 0.49 10.79 -11.36
N ILE A 235 0.13 12.04 -11.62
CA ILE A 235 -0.81 12.79 -10.78
C ILE A 235 -2.21 12.24 -11.00
N ARG A 236 -2.85 11.80 -9.92
CA ARG A 236 -4.23 11.31 -9.95
C ARG A 236 -5.20 12.40 -10.41
N SER A 237 -6.29 12.04 -11.08
CA SER A 237 -7.26 12.99 -11.64
C SER A 237 -7.85 13.92 -10.57
N GLU A 238 -8.08 13.39 -9.37
CA GLU A 238 -8.64 14.13 -8.23
C GLU A 238 -7.71 15.24 -7.72
N LEU A 239 -6.42 15.17 -8.04
CA LEU A 239 -5.41 16.14 -7.64
C LEU A 239 -5.13 17.20 -8.71
N GLN A 240 -5.66 17.04 -9.93
CA GLN A 240 -5.38 17.93 -11.05
C GLN A 240 -5.75 19.39 -10.74
N THR A 241 -6.87 19.62 -10.06
CA THR A 241 -7.30 20.97 -9.63
C THR A 241 -6.29 21.61 -8.67
N ALA A 242 -5.71 20.83 -7.77
CA ALA A 242 -4.71 21.32 -6.81
C ALA A 242 -3.36 21.66 -7.49
N MET A 243 -3.07 21.09 -8.67
CA MET A 243 -1.79 21.31 -9.38
C MET A 243 -1.72 22.66 -10.10
N GLY A 244 -2.75 23.52 -9.99
CA GLY A 244 -2.78 24.83 -10.65
C GLY A 244 -1.51 25.64 -10.41
N MET A 245 -1.01 25.66 -9.17
CA MET A 245 0.20 26.42 -8.82
C MET A 245 1.48 25.86 -9.46
N LEU A 246 1.62 24.53 -9.58
CA LEU A 246 2.78 23.94 -10.27
C LEU A 246 2.79 24.29 -11.76
N ARG A 247 1.62 24.41 -12.37
CA ARG A 247 1.48 24.84 -13.77
C ARG A 247 1.85 26.31 -13.96
N VAL A 248 1.57 27.17 -12.98
CA VAL A 248 1.98 28.59 -12.99
C VAL A 248 3.50 28.71 -12.99
N GLU A 249 4.20 27.88 -12.21
CA GLU A 249 5.67 27.81 -12.18
C GLU A 249 6.28 27.11 -13.41
N LYS A 250 5.45 26.78 -14.43
CA LYS A 250 5.85 26.07 -15.65
C LYS A 250 6.54 24.72 -15.41
N ILE A 251 6.22 24.05 -14.30
CA ILE A 251 6.75 22.72 -14.02
C ILE A 251 6.07 21.71 -14.96
N PRO A 252 6.82 20.93 -15.76
CA PRO A 252 6.25 19.92 -16.64
C PRO A 252 5.51 18.82 -15.87
N ILE A 253 4.28 18.51 -16.28
CA ILE A 253 3.45 17.46 -15.68
C ILE A 253 3.12 16.41 -16.73
N TYR A 254 3.45 15.16 -16.46
CA TYR A 254 3.25 14.03 -17.35
C TYR A 254 2.24 13.02 -16.79
N ARG A 255 1.51 12.34 -17.68
CA ARG A 255 0.53 11.31 -17.30
C ARG A 255 1.22 10.07 -16.73
N ASP A 256 2.34 9.67 -17.32
CA ASP A 256 3.07 8.47 -16.97
C ASP A 256 4.58 8.74 -16.88
N LYS A 257 5.29 7.79 -16.27
CA LYS A 257 6.74 7.89 -16.04
C LYS A 257 7.54 7.78 -17.34
N LYS A 258 7.13 6.93 -18.28
CA LYS A 258 7.89 6.65 -19.51
C LYS A 258 7.95 7.89 -20.39
N THR A 259 6.80 8.55 -20.59
CA THR A 259 6.72 9.81 -21.33
C THR A 259 7.59 10.89 -20.68
N ALA A 260 7.55 11.01 -19.34
CA ALA A 260 8.37 11.97 -18.63
C ALA A 260 9.87 11.74 -18.82
N LEU A 261 10.33 10.49 -18.73
CA LEU A 261 11.76 10.15 -18.90
C LEU A 261 12.28 10.41 -20.32
N ASN A 262 11.42 10.25 -21.32
CA ASN A 262 11.77 10.45 -22.73
C ASN A 262 11.61 11.90 -23.21
N SER A 263 11.14 12.81 -22.35
CA SER A 263 10.91 14.21 -22.71
C SER A 263 12.09 15.09 -22.32
N ASP A 264 12.24 16.19 -23.06
CA ASP A 264 13.26 17.20 -22.78
C ASP A 264 12.71 18.27 -21.83
N TRP A 265 13.24 18.24 -20.62
CA TRP A 265 13.00 19.16 -19.52
C TRP A 265 14.17 19.10 -18.55
#